data_AF-A0A1C5M0X1-F1
#
_entry.id   AF-A0A1C5M0X1-F1
#
_cell.length_a   1.000
_cell.length_b   1.000
_cell.length_c   1.000
_cell.angle_alpha   90.00
_cell.angle_beta   90.00
_cell.angle_gamma   90.00
#
_symmetry.space_group_name_H-M   'P 1'
#
loop_
_entity.id
_entity.type
_entity.pdbx_description
1 polymer ?
#
loop_
_entity_poly.entity_id
_entity_poly.type
_entity_poly.pdbx_seq_one_letter_code
_entity_poly.pdbx_strand_id
1 'polypeptide(L)'
;MNLPNKLTLFRIFLIPVLIVVMLLNIPSKFLIACIIFIVASITDAMDGHIARSRNLVTDFGKFMDPLADKLLVISTLTCMIEAGLVPAWMVIIIVSRELTVSILRAIAAADGKVIAASGGGKLKTITQMISIIVLLIGANFNNTLLLNIGFVCILIATLLTLYSGWEYLYKNKELFMESK
;
A
#
# COMPACT_ATOMS: atom_id res chain seq x y z
N MET A 1 4.80 18.80 17.90
CA MET A 1 4.72 17.62 17.01
C MET A 1 5.71 16.56 17.46
N ASN A 2 5.25 15.35 17.73
CA ASN A 2 6.09 14.23 18.17
C ASN A 2 6.86 13.62 16.99
N LEU A 3 7.92 12.87 17.28
CA LEU A 3 8.77 12.21 16.28
C LEU A 3 7.97 11.33 15.29
N PRO A 4 6.99 10.51 15.70
CA PRO A 4 6.18 9.71 14.78
C PRO A 4 5.45 10.57 13.73
N ASN A 5 4.77 11.65 14.15
CA ASN A 5 4.04 12.52 13.24
C ASN A 5 4.96 13.22 12.22
N LYS A 6 6.22 13.49 12.57
CA LYS A 6 7.21 14.03 11.62
C LYS A 6 7.59 12.99 10.56
N LEU A 7 7.72 11.72 10.94
CA LEU A 7 7.98 10.62 10.00
C LEU A 7 6.79 10.39 9.06
N THR A 8 5.54 10.45 9.58
CA THR A 8 4.34 10.39 8.75
C THR A 8 4.30 11.51 7.70
N LEU A 9 4.55 12.77 8.11
CA LEU A 9 4.58 13.90 7.18
C LEU A 9 5.72 13.78 6.16
N PHE A 10 6.89 13.32 6.59
CA PHE A 10 8.01 13.06 5.69
C PHE A 10 7.62 12.03 4.61
N ARG A 11 6.97 10.93 5.00
CA ARG A 11 6.45 9.94 4.04
C ARG A 11 5.42 10.54 3.10
N ILE A 12 4.48 11.34 3.59
CA ILE A 12 3.49 12.02 2.75
C ILE A 12 4.17 12.93 1.73
N PHE A 13 5.24 13.61 2.12
CA PHE A 13 6.07 14.41 1.22
C PHE A 13 6.84 13.56 0.19
N LEU A 14 7.29 12.35 0.54
CA LEU A 14 7.98 11.45 -0.39
C LEU A 14 7.08 10.94 -1.52
N ILE A 15 5.77 10.87 -1.33
CA ILE A 15 4.83 10.38 -2.35
C ILE A 15 4.85 11.24 -3.63
N PRO A 16 4.64 12.58 -3.58
CA PRO A 16 4.74 13.42 -4.77
C PRO A 16 6.15 13.43 -5.35
N VAL A 17 7.20 13.32 -4.53
CA VAL A 17 8.58 13.21 -5.01
C VAL A 17 8.75 11.93 -5.83
N LEU A 18 8.25 10.79 -5.35
CA LEU A 18 8.26 9.52 -6.09
C LEU A 18 7.53 9.63 -7.43
N ILE A 19 6.35 10.25 -7.43
CA ILE A 19 5.56 10.45 -8.66
C ILE A 19 6.35 11.29 -9.67
N VAL A 20 6.89 12.44 -9.24
CA VAL A 20 7.68 13.31 -10.11
C VAL A 20 8.89 12.57 -10.68
N VAL A 21 9.63 11.83 -9.85
CA VAL A 21 10.77 11.01 -10.30
C VAL A 21 10.35 9.99 -11.37
N MET A 22 9.24 9.30 -11.19
CA MET A 22 8.75 8.29 -12.13
C MET A 22 8.32 8.89 -13.48
N LEU A 23 7.77 10.11 -13.46
CA LEU A 23 7.32 10.85 -14.64
C LEU A 23 8.46 11.52 -15.41
N LEU A 24 9.53 11.92 -14.72
CA LEU A 24 10.69 12.53 -15.36
C LEU A 24 11.45 11.52 -16.22
N ASN A 25 12.01 11.99 -17.34
CA ASN A 25 12.89 11.21 -18.20
C ASN A 25 14.36 11.35 -17.77
N ILE A 26 14.68 10.89 -16.56
CA ILE A 26 16.05 10.90 -16.02
C ILE A 26 16.65 9.49 -15.99
N PRO A 27 17.99 9.38 -16.12
CA PRO A 27 18.68 8.11 -15.90
C PRO A 27 18.35 7.55 -14.52
N SER A 28 18.20 6.23 -14.44
CA SER A 28 17.99 5.50 -13.19
C SER A 28 16.72 5.89 -12.40
N LYS A 29 15.70 6.46 -13.05
CA LYS A 29 14.44 6.85 -12.39
C LYS A 29 13.80 5.73 -11.58
N PHE A 30 13.85 4.49 -12.08
CA PHE A 30 13.29 3.33 -11.40
C PHE A 30 14.07 2.97 -10.12
N LEU A 31 15.39 3.09 -10.14
CA LEU A 31 16.22 2.88 -8.95
C LEU A 31 15.95 3.96 -7.89
N ILE A 32 15.86 5.23 -8.30
CA ILE A 32 15.55 6.34 -7.39
C ILE A 32 14.16 6.13 -6.77
N ALA A 33 13.16 5.81 -7.59
CA ALA A 33 11.81 5.50 -7.11
C ALA A 33 11.80 4.29 -6.17
N CYS A 34 12.58 3.25 -6.45
CA CYS A 34 12.73 2.08 -5.58
C CYS A 34 13.30 2.46 -4.21
N ILE A 35 14.35 3.30 -4.19
CA ILE A 35 14.96 3.78 -2.94
C ILE A 35 13.94 4.61 -2.15
N ILE A 36 13.23 5.53 -2.81
CA ILE A 36 12.20 6.35 -2.15
C ILE A 36 11.10 5.46 -1.57
N PHE A 37 10.62 4.48 -2.34
CA PHE A 37 9.60 3.53 -1.89
C PHE A 37 10.06 2.73 -0.66
N ILE A 38 11.26 2.15 -0.70
CA ILE A 38 11.83 1.39 0.43
C ILE A 38 11.97 2.29 1.67
N VAL A 39 12.53 3.49 1.52
CA VAL A 39 12.68 4.43 2.64
C VAL A 39 11.32 4.79 3.24
N ALA A 40 10.34 5.13 2.39
CA ALA A 40 8.99 5.46 2.83
C ALA A 40 8.31 4.29 3.57
N SER A 41 8.44 3.06 3.06
CA SER A 41 7.91 1.86 3.70
C SER A 41 8.60 1.53 5.03
N ILE A 42 9.92 1.70 5.13
CA ILE A 42 10.65 1.48 6.38
C ILE A 42 10.25 2.53 7.43
N THR A 43 10.07 3.80 7.02
CA THR A 43 9.67 4.86 7.95
C THR A 43 8.31 4.60 8.61
N ASP A 44 7.36 3.96 7.91
CA ASP A 44 6.07 3.52 8.49
C ASP A 44 6.23 2.42 9.53
N ALA A 45 7.08 1.42 9.27
CA ALA A 45 7.34 0.38 10.27
C ALA A 45 7.99 0.97 11.54
N MET A 46 8.86 1.98 11.36
CA MET A 46 9.56 2.64 12.45
C MET A 46 8.65 3.59 13.24
N ASP A 47 7.84 4.44 12.58
CA ASP A 47 6.97 5.40 13.26
C ASP A 47 5.93 4.69 14.15
N GLY A 48 5.33 3.61 13.66
CA GLY A 48 4.38 2.79 14.41
C GLY A 48 5.03 1.99 15.55
N HIS A 49 6.30 1.60 15.42
CA HIS A 49 7.04 0.98 16.51
C HIS A 49 7.40 2.00 17.60
N ILE A 50 7.89 3.18 17.22
CA ILE A 50 8.27 4.26 18.14
C ILE A 50 7.04 4.81 18.87
N ALA A 51 5.92 5.02 18.17
CA ALA A 51 4.68 5.51 18.75
C ALA A 51 4.15 4.56 19.84
N ARG A 52 4.17 3.24 19.58
CA ARG A 52 3.71 2.22 20.53
C ARG A 52 4.67 2.03 21.71
N SER A 53 5.97 1.96 21.45
CA SER A 53 6.98 1.76 22.51
C SER A 53 7.12 2.94 23.46
N ARG A 54 6.83 4.16 22.99
CA ARG A 54 6.97 5.39 23.79
C ARG A 54 5.63 5.99 24.24
N ASN A 55 4.51 5.30 24.02
CA ASN A 55 3.15 5.81 24.29
C ASN A 55 2.89 7.20 23.66
N LEU A 56 3.46 7.46 22.48
CA LEU A 56 3.34 8.72 21.73
C LEU A 56 2.25 8.64 20.65
N VAL A 57 1.26 7.77 20.84
CA VAL A 57 0.17 7.58 19.88
C VAL A 57 -0.72 8.82 19.88
N THR A 58 -0.87 9.46 18.71
CA THR A 58 -1.74 10.64 18.54
C THR A 58 -2.88 10.32 17.59
N ASP A 59 -4.02 11.00 17.73
CA ASP A 59 -5.16 10.77 16.83
C ASP A 59 -4.87 11.20 15.39
N PHE A 60 -4.04 12.23 15.21
CA PHE A 60 -3.50 12.60 13.90
C PHE A 60 -2.70 11.45 13.27
N GLY A 61 -1.76 10.85 14.01
CA GLY A 61 -0.97 9.71 13.51
C GLY A 61 -1.86 8.51 13.16
N LYS A 62 -2.78 8.13 14.05
CA LYS A 62 -3.74 7.03 13.81
C LYS A 62 -4.53 7.18 12.51
N PHE A 63 -4.86 8.42 12.12
CA PHE A 63 -5.58 8.70 10.89
C PHE A 63 -4.66 8.81 9.66
N MET A 64 -3.52 9.49 9.81
CA MET A 64 -2.63 9.79 8.68
C MET A 64 -1.77 8.60 8.27
N ASP A 65 -1.34 7.73 9.20
CA ASP A 65 -0.48 6.58 8.86
C ASP A 65 -1.18 5.62 7.88
N PRO A 66 -2.44 5.18 8.12
CA PRO A 66 -3.14 4.30 7.17
C PRO A 66 -3.51 4.99 5.85
N LEU A 67 -3.57 6.31 5.83
CA LEU A 67 -3.81 7.10 4.62
C LEU A 67 -2.53 7.17 3.77
N ALA A 68 -1.42 7.57 4.39
CA ALA A 68 -0.11 7.68 3.75
C ALA A 68 0.38 6.35 3.19
N ASP A 69 0.18 5.24 3.92
CA ASP A 69 0.50 3.88 3.47
C ASP A 69 -0.19 3.53 2.14
N LYS A 70 -1.51 3.70 2.07
CA LYS A 70 -2.27 3.42 0.84
C LYS A 70 -1.87 4.35 -0.29
N LEU A 71 -1.73 5.65 -0.02
CA LEU A 71 -1.35 6.61 -1.05
C LEU A 71 0.01 6.29 -1.65
N LEU A 72 0.99 5.86 -0.85
CA LEU A 72 2.30 5.45 -1.34
C LEU A 72 2.18 4.29 -2.33
N VAL A 73 1.46 3.24 -1.95
CA VAL A 73 1.30 2.03 -2.76
C VAL A 73 0.49 2.32 -4.03
N ILE A 74 -0.65 3.00 -3.91
CA ILE A 74 -1.53 3.35 -5.03
C ILE A 74 -0.79 4.23 -6.04
N SER A 75 -0.09 5.26 -5.57
CA SER A 75 0.67 6.17 -6.44
C SER A 75 1.79 5.44 -7.19
N THR A 76 2.52 4.57 -6.48
CA THR A 76 3.60 3.78 -7.07
C THR A 76 3.07 2.83 -8.14
N LEU A 77 2.03 2.05 -7.84
CA LEU A 77 1.41 1.15 -8.82
C LEU A 77 0.85 1.91 -10.03
N THR A 78 0.27 3.09 -9.81
CA THR A 78 -0.25 3.93 -10.91
C THR A 78 0.87 4.37 -11.85
N CYS A 79 2.00 4.84 -11.31
CA CYS A 79 3.19 5.17 -12.11
C CYS A 79 3.75 3.95 -12.86
N MET A 80 3.65 2.75 -12.25
CA MET A 80 4.10 1.50 -12.88
C MET A 80 3.20 1.06 -14.03
N ILE A 81 1.92 1.45 -14.07
CA ILE A 81 1.04 1.24 -15.23
C ILE A 81 1.57 2.04 -16.42
N GLU A 82 1.85 3.32 -16.21
CA GLU A 82 2.38 4.21 -17.26
C GLU A 82 3.74 3.73 -17.77
N ALA A 83 4.58 3.21 -16.87
CA ALA A 83 5.86 2.60 -17.24
C ALA A 83 5.74 1.21 -17.90
N GLY A 84 4.53 0.66 -18.06
CA GLY A 84 4.29 -0.65 -18.66
C GLY A 84 4.75 -1.84 -17.82
N LEU A 85 5.01 -1.64 -16.52
CA LEU A 85 5.52 -2.68 -15.61
C LEU A 85 4.40 -3.55 -15.03
N VAL A 86 3.18 -3.00 -14.90
CA VAL A 86 2.02 -3.71 -14.33
C VAL A 86 0.78 -3.38 -15.16
N PRO A 87 -0.07 -4.37 -15.50
CA PRO A 87 -1.30 -4.11 -16.21
C PRO A 87 -2.34 -3.44 -15.32
N ALA A 88 -3.08 -2.47 -15.89
CA ALA A 88 -4.03 -1.64 -15.14
C ALA A 88 -5.11 -2.43 -14.39
N TRP A 89 -5.57 -3.56 -14.96
CA TRP A 89 -6.62 -4.37 -14.34
C TRP A 89 -6.20 -4.94 -12.97
N MET A 90 -4.92 -5.30 -12.79
CA MET A 90 -4.41 -5.78 -11.50
C MET A 90 -4.43 -4.66 -10.46
N VAL A 91 -3.97 -3.47 -10.85
CA VAL A 91 -3.94 -2.29 -9.98
C VAL A 91 -5.36 -1.89 -9.58
N ILE A 92 -6.33 -1.88 -10.51
CA ILE A 92 -7.72 -1.58 -10.21
C ILE A 92 -8.30 -2.55 -9.17
N ILE A 93 -8.04 -3.86 -9.28
CA ILE A 93 -8.48 -4.86 -8.29
C ILE A 93 -7.85 -4.59 -6.92
N ILE A 94 -6.54 -4.30 -6.88
CA ILE A 94 -5.81 -4.02 -5.65
C ILE A 94 -6.36 -2.78 -4.95
N VAL A 95 -6.49 -1.68 -5.69
CA VAL A 95 -6.97 -0.38 -5.19
C VAL A 95 -8.42 -0.48 -4.72
N SER A 96 -9.31 -1.03 -5.55
CA SER A 96 -10.73 -1.15 -5.22
C SER A 96 -10.94 -1.92 -3.93
N ARG A 97 -10.26 -3.06 -3.75
CA ARG A 97 -10.34 -3.83 -2.50
C ARG A 97 -9.78 -3.06 -1.31
N GLU A 98 -8.65 -2.37 -1.46
CA GLU A 98 -8.06 -1.57 -0.37
C GLU A 98 -8.98 -0.46 0.12
N LEU A 99 -9.63 0.24 -0.81
CA LEU A 99 -10.61 1.28 -0.49
C LEU A 99 -11.86 0.68 0.15
N THR A 100 -12.44 -0.37 -0.43
CA THR A 100 -13.64 -1.05 0.09
C THR A 100 -13.43 -1.52 1.53
N VAL A 101 -12.37 -2.28 1.81
CA VAL A 101 -12.09 -2.77 3.17
C VAL A 101 -11.81 -1.62 4.15
N SER A 102 -11.24 -0.51 3.67
CA SER A 102 -11.00 0.67 4.52
C SER A 102 -12.29 1.39 4.88
N ILE A 103 -13.16 1.62 3.90
CA ILE A 103 -14.46 2.28 4.08
C ILE A 103 -15.34 1.43 5.00
N LEU A 104 -15.43 0.13 4.77
CA LEU A 104 -16.24 -0.77 5.60
C LEU A 104 -15.80 -0.78 7.06
N ARG A 105 -14.49 -0.79 7.31
CA ARG A 105 -13.98 -0.67 8.69
C ARG A 105 -14.29 0.68 9.32
N ALA A 106 -14.24 1.76 8.54
CA ALA A 106 -14.57 3.08 9.03
C ALA A 106 -16.05 3.19 9.41
N ILE A 107 -16.95 2.65 8.58
CA ILE A 107 -18.40 2.61 8.86
C ILE A 107 -18.69 1.76 10.10
N ALA A 108 -18.17 0.52 10.15
CA ALA A 108 -18.41 -0.34 11.31
C ALA A 108 -17.86 0.25 12.62
N ALA A 109 -16.71 0.92 12.58
CA ALA A 109 -16.17 1.62 13.73
C ALA A 109 -17.05 2.77 14.20
N ALA A 110 -17.74 3.48 13.28
CA ALA A 110 -18.72 4.51 13.63
C ALA A 110 -19.94 3.92 14.36
N ASP A 111 -20.36 2.70 14.00
CA ASP A 111 -21.44 1.95 14.66
C ASP A 111 -20.98 1.19 15.92
N GLY A 112 -19.74 1.42 16.40
CA GLY A 112 -19.18 0.75 17.58
C GLY A 112 -18.80 -0.72 17.37
N LYS A 113 -18.89 -1.24 16.14
CA LYS A 113 -18.53 -2.62 15.77
C LYS A 113 -17.07 -2.67 15.30
N VAL A 114 -16.25 -3.51 15.94
CA VAL A 114 -14.84 -3.69 15.55
C VAL A 114 -14.71 -4.89 14.61
N ILE A 115 -14.46 -4.64 13.32
CA ILE A 115 -14.15 -5.71 12.38
C ILE A 115 -12.65 -6.04 12.45
N ALA A 116 -12.32 -7.23 12.93
CA ALA A 116 -10.95 -7.72 12.96
C ALA A 116 -10.34 -7.82 11.56
N ALA A 117 -9.04 -7.50 11.44
CA ALA A 117 -8.31 -7.68 10.19
C ALA A 117 -8.13 -9.18 9.89
N SER A 118 -8.46 -9.62 8.67
CA SER A 118 -8.20 -11.00 8.25
C SER A 118 -6.71 -11.23 7.99
N GLY A 119 -6.18 -12.38 8.44
CA GLY A 119 -4.76 -12.73 8.28
C GLY A 119 -4.27 -12.76 6.83
N GLY A 120 -5.18 -13.05 5.87
CA GLY A 120 -4.90 -13.00 4.43
C GLY A 120 -4.49 -11.60 3.92
N GLY A 121 -4.86 -10.53 4.64
CA GLY A 121 -4.44 -9.17 4.31
C GLY A 121 -2.92 -8.97 4.45
N LYS A 122 -2.27 -9.63 5.42
CA LYS A 122 -0.84 -9.44 5.68
C LYS A 122 0.03 -10.06 4.59
N LEU A 123 -0.30 -11.29 4.16
CA LEU A 123 0.42 -11.97 3.08
C LEU A 123 0.35 -11.16 1.79
N LYS A 124 -0.86 -10.70 1.42
CA LYS A 124 -1.09 -9.83 0.27
C LYS A 124 -0.14 -8.62 0.28
N THR A 125 -0.14 -7.85 1.37
CA THR A 125 0.69 -6.63 1.47
C THR A 125 2.18 -6.94 1.32
N ILE A 126 2.68 -8.00 1.96
CA ILE A 126 4.09 -8.41 1.83
C ILE A 126 4.42 -8.77 0.37
N THR A 127 3.58 -9.59 -0.27
CA THR A 127 3.81 -10.00 -1.66
C THR A 127 3.78 -8.81 -2.62
N GLN A 128 2.89 -7.86 -2.37
CA GLN A 128 2.75 -6.63 -3.15
C GLN A 128 3.96 -5.70 -3.00
N MET A 129 4.44 -5.48 -1.77
CA MET A 129 5.62 -4.64 -1.53
C MET A 129 6.88 -5.24 -2.17
N ILE A 130 7.07 -6.56 -2.04
CA ILE A 130 8.17 -7.29 -2.70
C ILE A 130 8.08 -7.12 -4.22
N SER A 131 6.89 -7.31 -4.78
CA SER A 131 6.68 -7.17 -6.21
C SER A 131 7.06 -5.78 -6.73
N ILE A 132 6.63 -4.71 -6.06
CA ILE A 132 6.94 -3.33 -6.43
C ILE A 132 8.46 -3.13 -6.47
N ILE A 133 9.17 -3.55 -5.43
CA ILE A 133 10.64 -3.43 -5.34
C ILE A 133 11.31 -4.21 -6.48
N VAL A 134 10.93 -5.46 -6.68
CA VAL A 134 11.54 -6.34 -7.70
C VAL A 134 11.28 -5.79 -9.12
N LEU A 135 10.08 -5.29 -9.41
CA LEU A 135 9.75 -4.71 -10.71
C LEU A 135 10.54 -3.43 -10.98
N LEU A 136 10.68 -2.54 -9.99
CA LEU A 136 11.47 -1.31 -10.16
C LEU A 136 12.97 -1.62 -10.37
N ILE A 137 13.52 -2.58 -9.63
CA ILE A 137 14.92 -3.03 -9.83
C ILE A 137 15.08 -3.69 -11.21
N GLY A 138 14.16 -4.58 -11.58
CA GLY A 138 14.16 -5.26 -12.88
C GLY A 138 14.10 -4.28 -14.04
N ALA A 139 13.26 -3.24 -13.94
CA ALA A 139 13.14 -2.19 -14.93
C ALA A 139 14.43 -1.35 -15.04
N ASN A 140 15.06 -1.03 -13.91
CA ASN A 140 16.30 -0.23 -13.91
C ASN A 140 17.45 -0.94 -14.60
N PHE A 141 17.63 -2.24 -14.34
CA PHE A 141 18.71 -3.04 -14.91
C PHE A 141 18.34 -3.74 -16.22
N ASN A 142 17.14 -3.48 -16.75
CA ASN A 142 16.59 -4.15 -17.93
C ASN A 142 16.68 -5.68 -17.83
N ASN A 143 16.44 -6.23 -16.63
CA ASN A 143 16.62 -7.65 -16.33
C ASN A 143 15.28 -8.38 -16.43
N THR A 144 15.10 -9.14 -17.50
CA THR A 144 13.86 -9.89 -17.80
C THR A 144 13.49 -10.90 -16.71
N LEU A 145 14.48 -11.55 -16.08
CA LEU A 145 14.20 -12.53 -15.03
C LEU A 145 13.59 -11.85 -13.79
N LEU A 146 14.13 -10.70 -13.38
CA LEU A 146 13.55 -9.91 -12.29
C LEU A 146 12.17 -9.38 -12.64
N LEU A 147 11.96 -8.90 -13.87
CA LEU A 147 10.64 -8.45 -14.32
C LEU A 147 9.60 -9.57 -14.25
N ASN A 148 9.95 -10.78 -14.71
CA ASN A 148 9.06 -11.95 -14.64
C ASN A 148 8.75 -12.35 -13.20
N ILE A 149 9.75 -12.39 -12.32
CA ILE A 149 9.53 -12.69 -10.89
C ILE A 149 8.60 -11.64 -10.26
N GLY A 150 8.90 -10.36 -10.50
CA GLY A 150 8.10 -9.25 -10.00
C GLY A 150 6.65 -9.31 -10.49
N PHE A 151 6.45 -9.67 -11.77
CA PHE A 151 5.13 -9.86 -12.37
C PHE A 151 4.36 -11.03 -11.73
N VAL A 152 5.01 -12.17 -11.51
CA VAL A 152 4.39 -13.30 -10.81
C VAL A 152 4.02 -12.91 -9.38
N CYS A 153 4.86 -12.13 -8.68
CA CYS A 153 4.54 -11.63 -7.35
C CYS A 153 3.32 -10.69 -7.33
N ILE A 154 3.18 -9.77 -8.30
CA ILE A 154 1.98 -8.90 -8.34
C ILE A 154 0.73 -9.69 -8.71
N LEU A 155 0.86 -10.71 -9.56
CA LEU A 155 -0.25 -11.61 -9.89
C LEU A 155 -0.72 -12.36 -8.64
N ILE A 156 0.20 -12.94 -7.86
CA ILE A 156 -0.11 -13.59 -6.58
C ILE A 156 -0.77 -12.59 -5.62
N ALA A 157 -0.22 -11.38 -5.49
CA ALA A 157 -0.81 -10.33 -4.66
C ALA A 157 -2.24 -9.98 -5.10
N THR A 158 -2.51 -9.95 -6.41
CA THR A 158 -3.83 -9.69 -6.98
C THR A 158 -4.80 -10.82 -6.65
N LEU A 159 -4.38 -12.08 -6.78
CA LEU A 159 -5.22 -13.24 -6.41
C LEU A 159 -5.52 -13.28 -4.91
N LEU A 160 -4.52 -13.01 -4.07
CA LEU A 160 -4.72 -12.88 -2.62
C LEU A 160 -5.65 -11.71 -2.28
N THR A 161 -5.59 -10.63 -3.05
CA THR A 161 -6.51 -9.50 -2.92
C THR A 161 -7.94 -9.92 -3.18
N LEU A 162 -8.21 -10.64 -4.27
CA LEU A 162 -9.53 -11.16 -4.61
C LEU A 162 -10.06 -12.09 -3.52
N TYR A 163 -9.25 -13.08 -3.12
CA TYR A 163 -9.63 -14.04 -2.09
C TYR A 163 -10.00 -13.33 -0.77
N SER A 164 -9.13 -12.43 -0.32
CA SER A 164 -9.36 -11.70 0.93
C SER A 164 -10.49 -10.69 0.83
N GLY A 165 -10.74 -10.10 -0.35
CA GLY A 165 -11.89 -9.23 -0.60
C GLY A 165 -13.20 -10.01 -0.51
N TRP A 166 -13.27 -11.17 -1.16
CA TRP A 166 -14.41 -12.08 -1.06
C TRP A 166 -14.67 -12.53 0.38
N GLU A 167 -13.64 -13.01 1.08
CA GLU A 167 -13.73 -13.43 2.48
C GLU A 167 -14.29 -12.31 3.36
N TYR A 168 -13.83 -11.09 3.14
CA TYR A 168 -14.26 -9.93 3.91
C TYR A 168 -15.72 -9.57 3.68
N LEU A 169 -16.17 -9.54 2.42
CA LEU A 169 -17.56 -9.27 2.06
C LEU A 169 -18.49 -10.37 2.58
N TYR A 170 -18.09 -11.63 2.47
CA TYR A 170 -18.89 -12.77 2.93
C TYR A 170 -19.08 -12.76 4.45
N LYS A 171 -18.00 -12.53 5.21
CA LYS A 171 -18.07 -12.50 6.69
C LYS A 171 -18.84 -11.30 7.24
N ASN A 172 -18.88 -10.19 6.49
CA ASN A 172 -19.50 -8.94 6.92
C ASN A 172 -20.81 -8.64 6.19
N LYS A 173 -21.42 -9.64 5.53
CA LYS A 173 -22.67 -9.48 4.78
C LYS A 173 -23.82 -8.89 5.62
N GLU A 174 -23.82 -9.15 6.93
CA GLU A 174 -24.84 -8.68 7.87
C GLU A 174 -24.78 -7.16 8.08
N LEU A 175 -23.59 -6.55 8.01
CA LEU A 175 -23.43 -5.10 8.10
C LEU A 175 -24.08 -4.37 6.92
N PHE A 176 -24.15 -5.01 5.75
CA PHE A 176 -24.84 -4.45 4.57
C PHE A 176 -26.36 -4.67 4.60
N MET A 177 -26.83 -5.65 5.39
CA MET A 177 -28.24 -6.00 5.50
C MET A 177 -28.95 -5.22 6.62
N GLU A 178 -28.21 -4.74 7.61
CA GLU A 178 -28.72 -3.92 8.72
C GLU A 178 -28.79 -2.41 8.43
N SER A 179 -28.22 -1.93 7.32
CA SER A 179 -28.36 -0.52 6.92
C SER A 179 -29.78 -0.27 6.37
N LYS A 180 -30.73 0.01 7.26
CA LYS A 180 -32.05 0.56 6.96
C LYS A 180 -32.17 1.97 7.49
#